data_AF-A0A392NKU7-F1
#
_entry.id   AF-A0A392NKU7-F1
#
_cell.length_a   1.000
_cell.length_b   1.000
_cell.length_c   1.000
_cell.angle_alpha   90.00
_cell.angle_beta   90.00
_cell.angle_gamma   90.00
#
_symmetry.space_group_name_H-M   'P 1'
#
loop_
_entity.id
_entity.type
_entity.pdbx_description
1 polymer ?
#
loop_
_entity_poly.entity_id
_entity_poly.type
_entity_poly.pdbx_seq_one_letter_code
_entity_poly.pdbx_strand_id
1 'polypeptide(L)'
;ASFRPGSNAQEAVAPNNILFIENLPYETTGRMLEMLFEQYPGFKEVRLIDAKPGIAFVDFEDDVQSSMAMQALQGFKITPQNPMSINFAKK
;
A
#
# COMPACT_ATOMS: atom_id res chain seq x y z
N ALA A 1 27.36 -15.50 12.26
CA ALA A 1 26.61 -15.20 11.03
C ALA A 1 25.71 -14.01 11.31
N SER A 2 26.06 -12.85 10.78
CA SER A 2 25.43 -11.57 11.11
C SER A 2 24.18 -11.39 10.26
N PHE A 3 23.01 -11.64 10.83
CA PHE A 3 21.74 -11.27 10.20
C PHE A 3 21.66 -9.74 10.24
N ARG A 4 21.73 -9.14 9.04
CA ARG A 4 21.63 -7.70 8.83
C ARG A 4 20.31 -7.19 9.42
N PRO A 5 20.31 -6.07 10.17
CA PRO A 5 19.06 -5.41 10.49
C PRO A 5 18.51 -4.92 9.14
N GLY A 6 17.35 -5.44 8.73
CA GLY A 6 16.61 -4.90 7.60
C GLY A 6 16.08 -3.53 8.03
N SER A 7 16.92 -2.52 7.90
CA SER A 7 16.59 -1.10 7.97
C SER A 7 15.49 -0.82 6.97
N ASN A 8 14.24 -0.88 7.41
CA ASN A 8 13.14 -0.21 6.75
C ASN A 8 12.20 0.34 7.84
N ALA A 9 12.80 0.97 8.84
CA ALA A 9 12.12 2.06 9.52
C ALA A 9 11.84 3.07 8.42
N GLN A 10 10.60 3.04 7.94
CA GLN A 10 10.08 3.92 6.93
C GLN A 10 10.67 5.30 7.19
N GLU A 11 11.26 5.91 6.15
CA GLU A 11 11.16 7.35 6.03
C GLU A 11 9.67 7.62 6.14
N ALA A 12 9.19 7.83 7.37
CA ALA A 12 7.80 8.05 7.67
C ALA A 12 7.52 9.43 7.10
N VAL A 13 7.26 9.44 5.79
CA VAL A 13 6.70 10.58 5.09
C VAL A 13 5.51 10.98 5.95
N ALA A 14 5.39 12.28 6.23
CA ALA A 14 4.32 12.79 7.06
C ALA A 14 2.97 12.17 6.63
N PRO A 15 2.07 11.86 7.58
CA PRO A 15 0.79 11.24 7.28
C PRO A 15 0.12 11.92 6.07
N ASN A 16 -0.31 11.11 5.12
CA ASN A 16 -0.90 11.55 3.86
C ASN A 16 -2.16 10.74 3.59
N ASN A 17 -3.18 11.37 3.04
CA ASN A 17 -4.40 10.69 2.59
C ASN A 17 -4.13 9.76 1.39
N ILE A 18 -3.00 9.90 0.70
CA ILE A 18 -2.61 9.01 -0.38
C ILE A 18 -1.58 7.98 0.11
N LEU A 19 -1.88 6.71 -0.12
CA LEU A 19 -0.98 5.58 0.10
C LEU A 19 -0.32 5.16 -1.20
N PHE A 20 0.94 4.77 -1.11
CA PHE A 20 1.75 4.18 -2.15
C PHE A 20 2.00 2.72 -1.80
N ILE A 21 1.63 1.84 -2.72
CA ILE A 21 1.72 0.40 -2.55
C ILE A 21 2.72 -0.16 -3.53
N GLU A 22 3.59 -1.02 -3.03
CA GLU A 22 4.63 -1.71 -3.77
C GLU A 22 4.60 -3.22 -3.50
N ASN A 23 5.39 -3.94 -4.29
CA ASN A 23 5.53 -5.40 -4.21
C ASN A 23 4.22 -6.15 -4.48
N LEU A 24 3.37 -5.59 -5.36
CA LEU A 24 2.16 -6.27 -5.81
C LEU A 24 2.51 -7.34 -6.87
N PRO A 25 1.84 -8.50 -6.87
CA PRO A 25 2.00 -9.48 -7.93
C PRO A 25 1.47 -8.95 -9.26
N TYR A 26 2.03 -9.42 -10.38
CA TYR A 26 1.64 -9.02 -11.75
C TYR A 26 0.16 -9.26 -12.07
N GLU A 27 -0.46 -10.23 -11.40
CA GLU A 27 -1.88 -10.57 -11.57
C GLU A 27 -2.80 -9.62 -10.78
N THR A 28 -2.23 -8.72 -9.97
CA THR A 28 -3.02 -7.72 -9.22
C THR A 28 -3.65 -6.74 -10.18
N THR A 29 -4.96 -6.60 -10.08
CA THR A 29 -5.73 -5.61 -10.84
C THR A 29 -6.20 -4.48 -9.94
N GLY A 30 -6.49 -3.31 -10.52
CA GLY A 30 -7.11 -2.20 -9.80
C GLY A 30 -8.34 -2.66 -9.01
N ARG A 31 -9.23 -3.43 -9.66
CA ARG A 31 -10.44 -3.98 -9.01
C ARG A 31 -10.17 -4.80 -7.74
N MET A 32 -9.12 -5.62 -7.74
CA MET A 32 -8.77 -6.41 -6.56
C MET A 32 -8.34 -5.50 -5.40
N LEU A 33 -7.56 -4.45 -5.70
CA LEU A 33 -7.16 -3.47 -4.70
C LEU A 33 -8.36 -2.64 -4.25
N GLU A 34 -9.23 -2.20 -5.16
CA GLU A 34 -10.47 -1.49 -4.81
C GLU A 34 -11.29 -2.30 -3.80
N MET A 35 -11.57 -3.58 -4.07
CA MET A 35 -12.31 -4.44 -3.14
C MET A 35 -11.59 -4.63 -1.80
N LEU A 36 -10.26 -4.64 -1.79
CA LEU A 36 -9.46 -4.78 -0.59
C LEU A 36 -9.40 -3.48 0.23
N PHE A 37 -9.45 -2.31 -0.41
CA PHE A 37 -9.38 -1.01 0.27
C PHE A 37 -10.77 -0.45 0.60
N GLU A 38 -11.84 -0.80 -0.12
CA GLU A 38 -13.21 -0.33 0.16
C GLU A 38 -13.75 -0.78 1.53
N GLN A 39 -13.17 -1.85 2.11
CA GLN A 39 -13.54 -2.32 3.44
C GLN A 39 -13.11 -1.34 4.55
N TYR A 40 -12.21 -0.40 4.24
CA TYR A 40 -11.75 0.62 5.16
C TYR A 40 -12.51 1.94 4.92
N PRO A 41 -12.93 2.64 5.99
CA PRO A 41 -13.65 3.89 5.86
C PRO A 41 -12.79 4.94 5.15
N GLY A 42 -13.44 5.78 4.34
CA GLY A 42 -12.78 6.88 3.66
C GLY A 42 -12.02 6.52 2.39
N PHE A 43 -12.08 5.28 1.91
CA PHE A 43 -11.56 4.91 0.60
C PHE A 43 -12.20 5.76 -0.50
N LYS A 44 -11.39 6.31 -1.42
CA LYS A 44 -11.86 7.11 -2.56
C LYS A 44 -11.61 6.41 -3.90
N GLU A 45 -10.34 6.20 -4.23
CA GLU A 45 -9.94 5.71 -5.55
C GLU A 45 -8.65 4.87 -5.44
N VAL A 46 -8.53 3.87 -6.31
CA VAL A 46 -7.28 3.15 -6.56
C VAL A 46 -6.75 3.49 -7.95
N ARG A 47 -5.46 3.76 -8.04
CA ARG A 47 -4.75 4.01 -9.29
C ARG A 47 -3.57 3.05 -9.43
N LEU A 48 -3.76 2.01 -10.23
CA LEU A 48 -2.68 1.12 -10.63
C LEU A 48 -1.83 1.78 -11.72
N ILE A 49 -0.51 1.60 -11.69
CA ILE A 49 0.38 2.18 -12.69
C ILE A 49 0.73 1.14 -13.76
N ASP A 50 0.08 1.21 -14.92
CA ASP A 50 0.33 0.28 -16.04
C ASP A 50 1.80 0.32 -16.52
N ALA A 51 2.45 1.48 -16.42
CA ALA A 51 3.85 1.65 -16.79
C ALA A 51 4.82 0.91 -15.85
N LYS A 52 4.39 0.58 -14.63
CA LYS A 52 5.20 -0.11 -13.62
C LYS A 52 4.33 -1.09 -12.83
N PRO A 53 4.09 -2.29 -13.39
CA PRO A 53 3.34 -3.34 -12.70
C PRO A 53 4.02 -3.66 -11.36
N GLY A 54 3.20 -3.90 -10.34
CA GLY A 54 3.66 -4.10 -8.97
C GLY A 54 3.52 -2.86 -8.07
N ILE A 55 3.03 -1.75 -8.62
CA ILE A 55 2.84 -0.49 -7.90
C ILE A 55 1.43 0.07 -8.10
N ALA A 56 0.85 0.60 -7.02
CA ALA A 56 -0.42 1.29 -7.03
C ALA A 56 -0.45 2.46 -6.05
N PHE A 57 -1.37 3.39 -6.27
CA PHE A 57 -1.72 4.45 -5.34
C PHE A 57 -3.16 4.28 -4.87
N VAL A 58 -3.41 4.56 -3.60
CA VAL A 58 -4.75 4.53 -3.01
C VAL A 58 -5.03 5.87 -2.37
N ASP A 59 -6.09 6.53 -2.78
CA ASP A 59 -6.53 7.78 -2.17
C ASP A 59 -7.62 7.52 -1.12
N PHE A 60 -7.47 8.20 0.01
CA PHE A 60 -8.41 8.23 1.12
C PHE A 60 -8.93 9.65 1.38
N GLU A 61 -9.94 9.77 2.22
CA GLU A 61 -10.49 11.04 2.63
C GLU A 61 -9.57 11.83 3.55
N ASP A 62 -8.98 11.17 4.54
CA ASP A 62 -7.99 11.77 5.44
C ASP A 62 -6.77 10.85 5.69
N ASP A 63 -5.77 11.41 6.38
CA ASP A 63 -4.54 10.70 6.74
C ASP A 63 -4.71 9.68 7.88
N VAL A 64 -5.75 9.81 8.70
CA VAL A 64 -6.06 8.87 9.79
C VAL A 64 -6.59 7.55 9.23
N GLN A 65 -7.54 7.64 8.29
CA GLN A 65 -8.15 6.53 7.57
C GLN A 65 -7.13 5.80 6.70
N SER A 66 -6.28 6.55 5.98
CA SER A 66 -5.19 5.96 5.20
C SER A 66 -4.20 5.23 6.12
N SER A 67 -3.88 5.79 7.29
CA SER A 67 -3.03 5.14 8.30
C SER A 67 -3.64 3.82 8.79
N MET A 68 -4.96 3.80 9.04
CA MET A 68 -5.66 2.57 9.45
C MET A 68 -5.55 1.47 8.40
N ALA A 69 -5.84 1.79 7.12
CA ALA A 69 -5.73 0.85 6.03
C ALA A 69 -4.29 0.36 5.86
N MET A 70 -3.31 1.26 5.91
CA MET A 70 -1.89 0.94 5.88
C MET A 70 -1.51 -0.05 6.99
N GLN A 71 -1.85 0.24 8.24
CA GLN A 71 -1.50 -0.64 9.37
C GLN A 71 -2.15 -2.01 9.29
N ALA A 72 -3.39 -2.08 8.81
CA ALA A 72 -4.12 -3.34 8.70
C ALA A 72 -3.63 -4.21 7.54
N LEU A 73 -3.17 -3.58 6.46
CA LEU A 73 -2.80 -4.24 5.22
C LEU A 73 -1.28 -4.32 4.98
N GLN A 74 -0.46 -3.75 5.87
CA GLN A 74 0.99 -3.80 5.76
C GLN A 74 1.49 -5.25 5.77
N GLY A 75 2.23 -5.64 4.73
CA GLY A 75 2.74 -7.00 4.59
C GLY A 75 1.66 -8.03 4.23
N PHE A 76 0.44 -7.59 3.90
CA PHE A 76 -0.61 -8.49 3.44
C PHE A 76 -0.17 -9.20 2.15
N LYS A 77 -0.37 -10.51 2.13
CA LYS A 77 0.08 -11.36 1.03
C LYS A 77 -1.10 -11.66 0.11
N ILE A 78 -1.23 -10.89 -0.98
CA ILE A 78 -2.21 -11.18 -2.04
C ILE A 78 -1.90 -12.56 -2.64
N THR A 79 -0.62 -12.84 -2.86
CA THR A 79 -0.11 -14.18 -3.16
C THR A 79 0.92 -14.60 -2.11
N PRO A 80 1.15 -15.91 -1.88
CA PRO A 80 2.07 -16.39 -0.85
C PRO A 80 3.51 -15.85 -0.93
N GLN A 81 3.90 -15.38 -2.12
CA GLN A 81 5.25 -14.93 -2.45
C GLN A 81 5.42 -13.41 -2.39
N ASN A 82 4.33 -12.63 -2.38
CA ASN A 82 4.37 -11.18 -2.53
C ASN A 82 3.65 -10.48 -1.35
N PRO A 83 4.34 -10.27 -0.21
CA PRO A 83 3.83 -9.40 0.85
C PRO A 83 3.85 -7.95 0.38
N MET A 84 2.69 -7.34 0.23
CA MET A 84 2.60 -5.97 -0.25
C MET A 84 3.14 -4.98 0.78
N SER A 85 3.83 -3.95 0.31
CA SER A 85 4.40 -2.88 1.13
C SER A 85 3.60 -1.62 0.94
N ILE A 86 3.12 -1.01 2.02
CA ILE A 86 2.35 0.23 1.99
C ILE A 86 3.14 1.34 2.69
N ASN A 87 3.30 2.45 2.01
CA ASN A 87 3.92 3.67 2.52
C ASN A 87 3.01 4.88 2.23
N PHE A 88 3.18 5.99 2.95
CA PHE A 88 2.54 7.25 2.54
C PHE A 88 3.17 7.76 1.24
N ALA A 89 2.33 8.24 0.32
CA ALA A 89 2.81 8.89 -0.88
C ALA A 89 3.53 10.20 -0.52
N LYS A 90 4.59 10.51 -1.26
CA LYS A 90 5.27 11.81 -1.16
C LYS A 90 4.36 12.88 -1.78
N LYS A 91 4.18 14.00 -1.07
CA LYS A 91 3.52 15.19 -1.63
C LYS A 91 4.36 15.81 -2.74
#